data_AF-A0A918PJB2-F1
#
_entry.id   AF-A0A918PJB2-F1
#
_cell.length_a   1.000
_cell.length_b   1.000
_cell.length_c   1.000
_cell.angle_alpha   90.00
_cell.angle_beta   90.00
_cell.angle_gamma   90.00
#
_symmetry.space_group_name_H-M   'P 1'
#
loop_
_entity.id
_entity.type
_entity.pdbx_description
1 polymer ?
#
loop_
_entity_poly.entity_id
_entity_poly.type
_entity_poly.pdbx_seq_one_letter_code
_entity_poly.pdbx_strand_id
1 'polypeptide(L)'
;MASRTLSGALALAAAASVALAVPTGSAYASPPGTKDVTAVLFEWKFDSVAKACTDTLGPAGYGYVQVSPPQEHIQGGQWWTSYQPVSYKIAGRLGDRAAFKSMIDTCHAAGVKVVADAVINHMSAGSGTGTGGSSYTKYDYPGLYSSSDMNDCTTQIGSNYGDRANVQNCELVGLADLDTGEEYVRTKIAGYLNDLLSLGVDGFRIDAAKHMPAADLAAIKGKLTDPGVYWKQEAIYGAGEAVSPSEYLGTGDVQEFRYARDLKRVFQNENLAYLKNFGESWGYMASGKSAVFVDNHDTERGGDTLNYKNGADYTLASVFMLAWPYGSPDVHSGYEWSDKDAGPPSGGQVNACYSDGWKCQHAWNEISSMVAFRNTARGEAVTDWWDNGGDQIAFGRGSKAYVAINHEGSSLTRTFQTSLPSGDYCDVQSGKAVTVNGSGQFTATLGAQTALALHTGARTCQGGGNPDPGTDPDPQSGASFAVNATTQLGQNIYVTGNQSALGNWNTGSALKLDPATYPVWKLDVNLPAGTSFEYKYIRKDAAGNVTWESGANRTATVPTSGKVTLNDTWRN
;
A
#
# COMPACT_ATOMS: atom_id res chain seq x y z
N MET A 1 -28.99 37.22 76.14
CA MET A 1 -29.45 37.04 74.74
C MET A 1 -28.62 35.90 74.16
N ALA A 2 -29.00 34.65 74.42
CA ALA A 2 -29.65 33.74 73.46
C ALA A 2 -28.83 33.61 72.15
N SER A 3 -28.30 32.47 71.72
CA SER A 3 -28.65 31.08 72.05
C SER A 3 -27.63 30.08 71.47
N ARG A 4 -27.31 29.06 72.29
CA ARG A 4 -27.20 27.62 72.01
C ARG A 4 -26.28 27.12 70.87
N THR A 5 -25.19 26.48 71.29
CA THR A 5 -24.50 25.37 70.62
C THR A 5 -25.32 24.07 70.75
N LEU A 6 -25.48 23.32 69.66
CA LEU A 6 -25.91 21.92 69.69
C LEU A 6 -25.39 21.13 68.48
N SER A 7 -25.01 19.91 68.82
CA SER A 7 -24.44 18.80 68.06
C SER A 7 -25.21 18.32 66.83
N GLY A 8 -24.51 17.61 65.93
CA GLY A 8 -25.06 16.66 64.96
C GLY A 8 -23.93 16.10 64.09
N ALA A 9 -23.33 14.97 64.43
CA ALA A 9 -23.73 13.59 64.08
C ALA A 9 -23.63 13.29 62.57
N LEU A 10 -22.65 12.42 62.24
CA LEU A 10 -22.42 11.81 60.93
C LEU A 10 -23.67 11.05 60.43
N ALA A 11 -23.98 11.20 59.14
CA ALA A 11 -24.72 10.22 58.37
C ALA A 11 -23.99 10.00 57.03
N LEU A 12 -23.43 8.80 56.84
CA LEU A 12 -22.98 8.30 55.54
C LEU A 12 -24.23 8.02 54.69
N ALA A 13 -24.31 8.64 53.52
CA ALA A 13 -25.21 8.23 52.44
C ALA A 13 -24.35 7.80 51.24
N ALA A 14 -24.39 6.50 50.94
CA ALA A 14 -23.83 5.93 49.73
C ALA A 14 -24.72 6.31 48.54
N ALA A 15 -24.18 7.07 47.59
CA ALA A 15 -24.81 7.29 46.28
C ALA A 15 -24.17 6.32 45.27
N ALA A 16 -24.94 5.33 44.85
CA ALA A 16 -24.61 4.47 43.73
C ALA A 16 -24.82 5.25 42.42
N SER A 17 -23.72 5.65 41.77
CA SER A 17 -23.75 6.20 40.42
C SER A 17 -23.73 5.05 39.40
N VAL A 18 -24.87 4.82 38.77
CA VAL A 18 -24.98 4.00 37.56
C VAL A 18 -24.27 4.76 36.44
N ALA A 19 -23.04 4.35 36.13
CA ALA A 19 -22.35 4.82 34.94
C ALA A 19 -22.99 4.14 33.71
N LEU A 20 -23.77 4.90 32.95
CA LEU A 20 -24.15 4.53 31.60
C LEU A 20 -22.86 4.46 30.75
N ALA A 21 -22.40 3.24 30.50
CA ALA A 21 -21.33 2.99 29.54
C ALA A 21 -21.85 3.35 28.14
N VAL A 22 -21.43 4.50 27.62
CA VAL A 22 -21.52 4.80 26.19
C VAL A 22 -20.57 3.83 25.48
N PRO A 23 -20.97 3.17 24.36
CA PRO A 23 -20.03 2.36 23.61
C PRO A 23 -18.91 3.29 23.13
N THR A 24 -17.67 2.97 23.50
CA THR A 24 -16.49 3.59 22.91
C THR A 24 -16.40 3.12 21.46
N GLY A 25 -17.09 3.81 20.56
CA GLY A 25 -16.76 3.75 19.14
C GLY A 25 -15.34 4.26 19.00
N SER A 26 -14.42 3.39 18.59
CA SER A 26 -13.05 3.77 18.26
C SER A 26 -13.10 4.81 17.15
N ALA A 27 -12.74 6.05 17.46
CA ALA A 27 -12.55 7.09 16.46
C ALA A 27 -11.23 6.82 15.74
N TYR A 28 -11.30 6.41 14.47
CA TYR A 28 -10.14 6.26 13.60
C TYR A 28 -9.99 7.52 12.76
N ALA A 29 -8.88 8.26 12.92
CA ALA A 29 -8.41 9.11 11.84
C ALA A 29 -7.57 8.25 10.87
N SER A 30 -7.85 8.41 9.60
CA SER A 30 -7.29 7.74 8.42
C SER A 30 -7.48 8.76 7.28
N PRO A 31 -6.95 8.55 6.06
CA PRO A 31 -7.31 9.38 4.92
C PRO A 31 -8.83 9.61 4.86
N PRO A 32 -9.30 10.87 4.73
CA PRO A 32 -10.72 11.19 4.88
C PRO A 32 -11.58 10.47 3.85
N GLY A 33 -12.51 9.62 4.31
CA GLY A 33 -13.43 8.89 3.44
C GLY A 33 -13.68 7.46 3.91
N THR A 34 -14.31 6.68 3.03
CA THR A 34 -14.64 5.26 3.29
C THR A 34 -13.57 4.29 2.77
N LYS A 35 -12.63 4.77 1.96
CA LYS A 35 -11.50 4.02 1.38
C LYS A 35 -10.19 4.64 1.85
N ASP A 36 -9.34 3.86 2.52
CA ASP A 36 -8.12 4.35 3.18
C ASP A 36 -6.82 3.77 2.59
N VAL A 37 -6.90 2.97 1.53
CA VAL A 37 -5.72 2.45 0.83
C VAL A 37 -5.21 3.48 -0.18
N THR A 38 -3.91 3.79 -0.09
CA THR A 38 -3.19 4.64 -1.03
C THR A 38 -2.28 3.78 -1.91
N ALA A 39 -2.39 3.89 -3.24
CA ALA A 39 -1.36 3.38 -4.14
C ALA A 39 -0.26 4.43 -4.30
N VAL A 40 0.98 4.12 -3.95
CA VAL A 40 2.13 5.01 -4.15
C VAL A 40 2.79 4.68 -5.49
N LEU A 41 2.45 5.43 -6.54
CA LEU A 41 2.98 5.24 -7.89
C LEU A 41 4.29 6.02 -8.05
N PHE A 42 5.37 5.43 -7.55
CA PHE A 42 6.68 6.06 -7.41
C PHE A 42 7.38 6.28 -8.75
N GLU A 43 7.65 7.54 -9.08
CA GLU A 43 8.32 8.01 -10.31
C GLU A 43 7.54 7.72 -11.61
N TRP A 44 6.21 7.56 -11.52
CA TRP A 44 5.34 7.41 -12.70
C TRP A 44 5.02 8.77 -13.31
N LYS A 45 5.07 8.87 -14.65
CA LYS A 45 4.54 10.04 -15.36
C LYS A 45 3.06 10.22 -15.09
N PHE A 46 2.60 11.47 -15.09
CA PHE A 46 1.22 11.82 -14.74
C PHE A 46 0.18 11.18 -15.67
N ASP A 47 0.47 11.05 -16.97
CA ASP A 47 -0.40 10.36 -17.93
C ASP A 47 -0.57 8.86 -17.61
N SER A 48 0.50 8.23 -17.15
CA SER A 48 0.55 6.82 -16.76
C SER A 48 -0.21 6.59 -15.45
N VAL A 49 -0.11 7.53 -14.51
CA VAL A 49 -0.93 7.55 -13.28
C VAL A 49 -2.41 7.71 -13.63
N ALA A 50 -2.76 8.63 -14.52
CA ALA A 50 -4.14 8.84 -14.97
C ALA A 50 -4.76 7.56 -15.53
N LYS A 51 -4.01 6.85 -16.37
CA LYS A 51 -4.40 5.54 -16.92
C LYS A 51 -4.54 4.47 -15.83
N ALA A 52 -3.62 4.41 -14.87
CA ALA A 52 -3.74 3.48 -13.75
C ALA A 52 -5.00 3.77 -12.89
N CYS A 53 -5.34 5.04 -12.70
CA CYS A 53 -6.56 5.42 -11.99
C CYS A 53 -7.83 4.81 -12.59
N THR A 54 -7.96 4.84 -13.93
CA THR A 54 -9.13 4.28 -14.62
C THR A 54 -9.09 2.76 -14.71
N ASP A 55 -7.91 2.21 -14.99
CA ASP A 55 -7.79 0.80 -15.39
C ASP A 55 -7.69 -0.14 -14.18
N THR A 56 -7.04 0.30 -13.10
CA THR A 56 -6.72 -0.56 -11.95
C THR A 56 -7.18 0.03 -10.62
N LEU A 57 -6.84 1.29 -10.32
CA LEU A 57 -7.01 1.82 -8.96
C LEU A 57 -8.49 2.05 -8.60
N GLY A 58 -9.23 2.75 -9.45
CA GLY A 58 -10.66 3.00 -9.27
C GLY A 58 -11.46 1.69 -9.16
N PRO A 59 -11.35 0.77 -10.14
CA PRO A 59 -12.01 -0.53 -10.13
C PRO A 59 -11.69 -1.40 -8.91
N ALA A 60 -10.42 -1.46 -8.48
CA ALA A 60 -10.03 -2.23 -7.28
C ALA A 60 -10.49 -1.57 -5.97
N GLY A 61 -10.85 -0.28 -6.01
CA GLY A 61 -11.38 0.45 -4.87
C GLY A 61 -10.32 1.16 -4.04
N TYR A 62 -9.17 1.51 -4.62
CA TYR A 62 -8.23 2.41 -3.96
C TYR A 62 -8.91 3.75 -3.64
N GLY A 63 -8.59 4.32 -2.48
CA GLY A 63 -9.10 5.64 -2.10
C GLY A 63 -8.24 6.77 -2.67
N TYR A 64 -6.94 6.52 -2.74
CA TYR A 64 -5.94 7.52 -3.07
C TYR A 64 -4.86 6.96 -3.99
N VAL A 65 -4.28 7.84 -4.80
CA VAL A 65 -2.98 7.66 -5.43
C VAL A 65 -2.03 8.72 -4.89
N GLN A 66 -0.84 8.31 -4.46
CA GLN A 66 0.27 9.22 -4.18
C GLN A 66 1.21 9.25 -5.37
N VAL A 67 1.56 10.45 -5.82
CA VAL A 67 2.54 10.68 -6.89
C VAL A 67 3.83 11.29 -6.34
N SER A 68 4.95 10.97 -6.98
CA SER A 68 6.25 11.59 -6.70
C SER A 68 6.22 13.12 -6.88
N PRO A 69 7.22 13.85 -6.34
CA PRO A 69 7.15 15.30 -6.27
C PRO A 69 6.97 15.96 -7.66
N PRO A 70 5.96 16.83 -7.85
CA PRO A 70 5.65 17.40 -9.17
C PRO A 70 6.54 18.60 -9.55
N GLN A 71 7.22 19.19 -8.57
CA GLN A 71 8.00 20.39 -8.78
C GLN A 71 9.25 20.17 -9.63
N GLU A 72 9.73 21.25 -10.23
CA GLU A 72 10.96 21.31 -10.98
C GLU A 72 12.14 20.94 -10.09
N HIS A 73 13.01 20.10 -10.63
CA HIS A 73 14.15 19.58 -9.91
C HIS A 73 15.43 19.62 -10.76
N ILE A 74 16.56 19.25 -10.17
CA ILE A 74 17.85 19.18 -10.87
C ILE A 74 17.82 18.15 -12.02
N GLN A 75 18.71 18.29 -12.99
CA GLN A 75 18.90 17.28 -14.03
C GLN A 75 19.55 16.01 -13.45
N GLY A 76 19.21 14.85 -14.01
CA GLY A 76 19.89 13.59 -13.70
C GLY A 76 19.00 12.38 -13.92
N GLY A 77 19.59 11.18 -13.93
CA GLY A 77 18.84 9.94 -14.14
C GLY A 77 18.20 9.42 -12.85
N GLN A 78 18.90 9.59 -11.74
CA GLN A 78 18.61 8.98 -10.45
C GLN A 78 17.27 9.45 -9.88
N TRP A 79 16.57 8.57 -9.16
CA TRP A 79 15.25 8.87 -8.60
C TRP A 79 15.29 10.03 -7.60
N TRP A 80 16.34 10.10 -6.78
CA TRP A 80 16.48 11.12 -5.74
C TRP A 80 16.63 12.54 -6.31
N THR A 81 16.89 12.67 -7.62
CA THR A 81 16.93 13.99 -8.25
C THR A 81 15.55 14.66 -8.23
N SER A 82 14.45 13.90 -8.28
CA SER A 82 13.08 14.43 -8.11
C SER A 82 12.85 15.08 -6.74
N TYR A 83 13.69 14.72 -5.76
CA TYR A 83 13.67 15.25 -4.40
C TYR A 83 14.64 16.41 -4.19
N GLN A 84 15.26 16.95 -5.25
CA GLN A 84 16.11 18.13 -5.16
C GLN A 84 15.50 19.29 -5.95
N PRO A 85 14.53 20.03 -5.34
CA PRO A 85 13.81 21.08 -6.04
C PRO A 85 14.71 22.28 -6.33
N VAL A 86 14.46 22.92 -7.47
CA VAL A 86 15.15 24.15 -7.90
C VAL A 86 14.19 25.31 -8.09
N SER A 87 12.90 25.00 -8.26
CA SER A 87 11.79 25.95 -8.24
C SER A 87 10.50 25.21 -7.88
N TYR A 88 9.42 25.94 -7.62
CA TYR A 88 8.08 25.36 -7.40
C TYR A 88 7.23 25.29 -8.68
N LYS A 89 7.83 25.42 -9.87
CA LYS A 89 7.12 25.15 -11.13
C LYS A 89 6.80 23.67 -11.23
N ILE A 90 5.60 23.31 -11.70
CA ILE A 90 5.29 21.92 -12.07
C ILE A 90 5.90 21.62 -13.43
N ALA A 91 7.13 21.14 -13.42
CA ALA A 91 7.96 20.91 -14.59
C ALA A 91 9.04 19.86 -14.33
N GLY A 92 8.73 18.85 -13.52
CA GLY A 92 9.60 17.70 -13.27
C GLY A 92 9.64 16.73 -14.45
N ARG A 93 10.43 15.66 -14.34
CA ARG A 93 10.50 14.57 -15.34
C ARG A 93 9.15 13.90 -15.65
N LEU A 94 8.18 14.00 -14.71
CA LEU A 94 6.92 13.26 -14.72
C LEU A 94 5.84 13.91 -15.59
N GLY A 95 6.04 15.17 -16.00
CA GLY A 95 5.11 15.92 -16.82
C GLY A 95 5.04 17.39 -16.41
N ASP A 96 4.36 18.17 -17.24
CA ASP A 96 4.10 19.58 -16.96
C ASP A 96 2.82 19.77 -16.13
N ARG A 97 2.52 21.04 -15.81
CA ARG A 97 1.31 21.46 -15.11
C ARG A 97 0.02 20.95 -15.76
N ALA A 98 -0.06 20.93 -17.10
CA ALA A 98 -1.26 20.51 -17.81
C ALA A 98 -1.47 18.99 -17.67
N ALA A 99 -0.40 18.20 -17.81
CA ALA A 99 -0.42 16.77 -17.56
C ALA A 99 -0.78 16.45 -16.11
N PHE A 100 -0.25 17.20 -15.14
CA PHE A 100 -0.58 17.04 -13.73
C PHE A 100 -2.07 17.29 -13.44
N LYS A 101 -2.62 18.40 -13.97
CA LYS A 101 -4.06 18.71 -13.83
C LYS A 101 -4.95 17.65 -14.50
N SER A 102 -4.57 17.20 -15.70
CA SER A 102 -5.29 16.16 -16.43
C SER A 102 -5.32 14.84 -15.66
N MET A 103 -4.20 14.48 -15.01
CA MET A 103 -4.11 13.31 -14.15
C MET A 103 -5.06 13.41 -12.95
N ILE A 104 -5.07 14.55 -12.27
CA ILE A 104 -6.00 14.80 -11.14
C ILE A 104 -7.46 14.62 -11.59
N ASP A 105 -7.85 15.29 -12.67
CA ASP A 105 -9.22 15.23 -13.19
C ASP A 105 -9.63 13.79 -13.55
N THR A 106 -8.71 13.04 -14.16
CA THR A 106 -8.93 11.64 -14.56
C THR A 106 -9.05 10.72 -13.35
N CYS A 107 -8.19 10.90 -12.34
CA CYS A 107 -8.25 10.12 -11.11
C CYS A 107 -9.54 10.41 -10.33
N HIS A 108 -9.94 11.68 -10.22
CA HIS A 108 -11.21 12.07 -9.60
C HIS A 108 -12.42 11.46 -10.31
N ALA A 109 -12.42 11.46 -11.65
CA ALA A 109 -13.48 10.81 -12.43
C ALA A 109 -13.54 9.29 -12.19
N ALA A 110 -12.41 8.65 -11.88
CA ALA A 110 -12.32 7.24 -11.49
C ALA A 110 -12.63 6.99 -9.99
N GLY A 111 -12.93 8.05 -9.22
CA GLY A 111 -13.21 7.96 -7.78
C GLY A 111 -11.96 7.76 -6.91
N VAL A 112 -10.79 8.16 -7.41
CA VAL A 112 -9.48 8.08 -6.73
C VAL A 112 -8.99 9.50 -6.45
N LYS A 113 -8.70 9.81 -5.19
CA LYS A 113 -8.12 11.08 -4.77
C LYS A 113 -6.61 11.13 -5.00
N VAL A 114 -6.02 12.31 -5.13
CA VAL A 114 -4.60 12.50 -5.42
C VAL A 114 -3.86 13.12 -4.25
N VAL A 115 -2.80 12.44 -3.79
CA VAL A 115 -1.83 12.94 -2.81
C VAL A 115 -0.55 13.30 -3.53
N ALA A 116 -0.05 14.53 -3.35
CA ALA A 116 1.25 14.93 -3.88
C ALA A 116 2.35 14.74 -2.83
N ASP A 117 3.46 14.13 -3.20
CA ASP A 117 4.68 14.20 -2.40
C ASP A 117 5.26 15.62 -2.47
N ALA A 118 5.57 16.22 -1.33
CA ALA A 118 5.94 17.63 -1.20
C ALA A 118 7.27 17.77 -0.46
N VAL A 119 8.28 18.21 -1.20
CA VAL A 119 9.62 18.50 -0.68
C VAL A 119 9.69 19.97 -0.29
N ILE A 120 9.61 20.23 1.01
CA ILE A 120 9.52 21.59 1.57
C ILE A 120 10.55 21.86 2.68
N ASN A 121 11.40 20.88 3.00
CA ASN A 121 12.52 21.05 3.94
C ASN A 121 13.69 21.81 3.32
N HIS A 122 14.02 21.50 2.07
CA HIS A 122 15.26 21.92 1.44
C HIS A 122 15.08 22.23 -0.03
N MET A 123 16.10 22.86 -0.61
CA MET A 123 16.32 23.04 -2.03
C MET A 123 17.57 22.28 -2.48
N SER A 124 17.80 22.16 -3.79
CA SER A 124 18.85 21.33 -4.36
C SER A 124 20.28 21.74 -3.99
N ALA A 125 21.22 20.81 -3.93
CA ALA A 125 22.65 21.15 -3.90
C ALA A 125 23.17 21.54 -5.30
N GLY A 126 24.41 22.05 -5.37
CA GLY A 126 25.13 22.32 -6.63
C GLY A 126 24.61 23.54 -7.40
N SER A 127 24.85 23.59 -8.71
CA SER A 127 24.41 24.69 -9.59
C SER A 127 24.09 24.17 -10.98
N GLY A 128 23.15 24.79 -11.67
CA GLY A 128 22.80 24.39 -13.04
C GLY A 128 21.48 24.97 -13.51
N THR A 129 20.82 24.21 -14.39
CA THR A 129 19.48 24.52 -14.91
C THR A 129 18.56 23.34 -14.65
N GLY A 130 17.43 23.60 -14.01
CA GLY A 130 16.40 22.61 -13.70
C GLY A 130 15.73 22.00 -14.92
N THR A 131 14.93 20.96 -14.68
CA THR A 131 14.12 20.28 -15.71
C THR A 131 13.12 21.20 -16.41
N GLY A 132 12.72 22.29 -15.77
CA GLY A 132 11.79 23.31 -16.25
C GLY A 132 12.47 24.62 -16.68
N GLY A 133 13.79 24.62 -16.82
CA GLY A 133 14.57 25.74 -17.33
C GLY A 133 14.97 26.80 -16.31
N SER A 134 14.70 26.62 -15.01
CA SER A 134 15.12 27.57 -13.97
C SER A 134 16.61 27.40 -13.66
N SER A 135 17.39 28.47 -13.76
CA SER A 135 18.77 28.48 -13.26
C SER A 135 18.80 28.42 -11.74
N TYR A 136 19.78 27.76 -11.15
CA TYR A 136 19.98 27.73 -9.71
C TYR A 136 21.46 27.62 -9.35
N THR A 137 21.81 28.08 -8.15
CA THR A 137 23.04 27.75 -7.42
C THR A 137 22.65 27.42 -6.00
N LYS A 138 23.41 26.57 -5.30
CA LYS A 138 23.12 26.23 -3.91
C LYS A 138 23.01 27.53 -3.09
N TYR A 139 21.91 27.66 -2.36
CA TYR A 139 21.48 28.87 -1.62
C TYR A 139 20.98 30.06 -2.46
N ASP A 140 20.94 29.97 -3.79
CA ASP A 140 20.36 31.01 -4.66
C ASP A 140 19.47 30.38 -5.75
N TYR A 141 18.16 30.57 -5.57
CA TYR A 141 17.09 30.06 -6.44
C TYR A 141 16.28 31.26 -6.95
N PRO A 142 16.74 31.90 -8.06
CA PRO A 142 16.23 33.18 -8.53
C PRO A 142 14.70 33.27 -8.61
N GLY A 143 14.15 34.29 -7.94
CA GLY A 143 12.72 34.55 -7.88
C GLY A 143 11.96 33.75 -6.80
N LEU A 144 12.63 32.85 -6.08
CA LEU A 144 12.06 32.07 -5.00
C LEU A 144 12.79 32.29 -3.67
N TYR A 145 14.05 31.87 -3.57
CA TYR A 145 14.85 31.92 -2.35
C TYR A 145 16.29 32.38 -2.63
N SER A 146 16.92 32.94 -1.61
CA SER A 146 18.29 33.41 -1.55
C SER A 146 18.96 32.88 -0.27
N SER A 147 20.23 33.24 -0.05
CA SER A 147 20.98 32.70 1.09
C SER A 147 20.44 33.13 2.45
N SER A 148 19.68 34.23 2.51
CA SER A 148 19.03 34.66 3.76
C SER A 148 17.81 33.82 4.13
N ASP A 149 17.27 33.04 3.18
CA ASP A 149 16.09 32.21 3.39
C ASP A 149 16.47 30.76 3.80
N MET A 150 17.76 30.52 4.06
CA MET A 150 18.34 29.23 4.42
C MET A 150 18.79 29.26 5.88
N ASN A 151 18.78 28.11 6.55
CA ASN A 151 19.35 28.01 7.89
C ASN A 151 20.87 28.29 7.87
N ASP A 152 21.37 28.93 8.93
CA ASP A 152 22.79 29.30 9.07
C ASP A 152 23.73 28.08 9.17
N CYS A 153 23.24 26.91 9.59
CA CYS A 153 24.06 25.71 9.72
C CYS A 153 24.22 24.98 8.38
N THR A 154 25.22 25.37 7.59
CA THR A 154 25.50 24.76 6.29
C THR A 154 26.31 23.45 6.37
N THR A 155 26.29 22.76 7.51
CA THR A 155 27.01 21.49 7.69
C THR A 155 26.07 20.34 7.40
N GLN A 156 26.54 19.33 6.67
CA GLN A 156 25.75 18.11 6.47
C GLN A 156 25.46 17.42 7.81
N ILE A 157 24.21 17.04 8.06
CA ILE A 157 23.81 16.20 9.19
C ILE A 157 24.64 14.91 9.16
N GLY A 158 25.39 14.67 10.23
CA GLY A 158 26.21 13.48 10.39
C GLY A 158 25.40 12.29 10.91
N SER A 159 26.05 11.39 11.64
CA SER A 159 25.38 10.27 12.30
C SER A 159 24.79 10.62 13.68
N ASN A 160 25.02 11.84 14.18
CA ASN A 160 24.54 12.26 15.50
C ASN A 160 23.11 12.82 15.45
N TYR A 161 22.12 11.94 15.51
CA TYR A 161 20.70 12.31 15.63
C TYR A 161 20.26 12.64 17.07
N GLY A 162 21.22 12.71 18.02
CA GLY A 162 20.97 13.10 19.41
C GLY A 162 20.94 14.61 19.65
N ASP A 163 21.27 15.43 18.64
CA ASP A 163 21.20 16.89 18.69
C ASP A 163 20.03 17.39 17.82
N ARG A 164 18.99 17.92 18.47
CA ARG A 164 17.80 18.46 17.80
C ARG A 164 18.13 19.61 16.85
N ALA A 165 18.99 20.54 17.27
CA ALA A 165 19.33 21.70 16.45
C ALA A 165 20.08 21.24 15.20
N ASN A 166 20.94 20.22 15.32
CA ASN A 166 21.58 19.62 14.16
C ASN A 166 20.57 18.94 13.23
N VAL A 167 19.62 18.16 13.76
CA VAL A 167 18.64 17.44 12.95
C VAL A 167 17.68 18.37 12.20
N GLN A 168 17.32 19.51 12.77
CA GLN A 168 16.24 20.38 12.25
C GLN A 168 16.73 21.66 11.56
N ASN A 169 17.99 22.06 11.75
CA ASN A 169 18.49 23.33 11.22
C ASN A 169 19.78 23.18 10.39
N CYS A 170 20.27 21.97 10.17
CA CYS A 170 21.47 21.71 9.36
C CYS A 170 21.12 20.88 8.12
N GLU A 171 22.04 20.80 7.17
CA GLU A 171 21.75 20.25 5.84
C GLU A 171 21.57 18.73 5.83
N LEU A 172 20.34 18.27 5.57
CA LEU A 172 20.10 16.87 5.24
C LEU A 172 20.85 16.50 3.96
N VAL A 173 21.82 15.59 4.06
CA VAL A 173 22.68 15.10 2.96
C VAL A 173 23.31 16.22 2.10
N GLY A 174 23.55 17.39 2.69
CA GLY A 174 24.20 18.53 2.04
C GLY A 174 23.28 19.35 1.13
N LEU A 175 21.96 19.19 1.24
CA LEU A 175 20.94 19.97 0.54
C LEU A 175 20.73 21.31 1.24
N ALA A 176 20.37 22.35 0.47
CA ALA A 176 20.21 23.70 1.01
C ALA A 176 18.98 23.76 1.92
N ASP A 177 19.20 23.82 3.22
CA ASP A 177 18.16 23.70 4.24
C ASP A 177 17.40 25.02 4.42
N LEU A 178 16.08 25.00 4.22
CA LEU A 178 15.24 26.20 4.29
C LEU A 178 15.00 26.61 5.76
N ASP A 179 15.12 27.90 6.07
CA ASP A 179 14.72 28.40 7.39
C ASP A 179 13.19 28.48 7.48
N THR A 180 12.58 27.35 7.83
CA THR A 180 11.12 27.27 7.99
C THR A 180 10.58 28.06 9.20
N GLY A 181 11.46 28.63 10.04
CA GLY A 181 11.07 29.59 11.07
C GLY A 181 10.70 30.95 10.50
N GLU A 182 11.21 31.30 9.31
CA GLU A 182 10.93 32.58 8.66
C GLU A 182 9.51 32.67 8.08
N GLU A 183 8.88 33.84 8.23
CA GLU A 183 7.56 34.11 7.68
C GLU A 183 7.55 34.10 6.14
N TYR A 184 8.63 34.59 5.52
CA TYR A 184 8.77 34.60 4.06
C TYR A 184 8.83 33.18 3.50
N VAL A 185 9.70 32.33 4.05
CA VAL A 185 9.84 30.91 3.66
C VAL A 185 8.52 30.16 3.80
N ARG A 186 7.87 30.23 4.97
CA ARG A 186 6.56 29.58 5.19
C ARG A 186 5.49 30.08 4.22
N THR A 187 5.49 31.36 3.88
CA THR A 187 4.54 31.93 2.92
C THR A 187 4.78 31.42 1.50
N LYS A 188 6.04 31.26 1.09
CA LYS A 188 6.40 30.69 -0.22
C LYS A 188 6.04 29.21 -0.31
N ILE A 189 6.34 28.42 0.73
CA ILE A 189 5.94 27.02 0.82
C ILE A 189 4.41 26.90 0.75
N ALA A 190 3.68 27.66 1.57
CA ALA A 190 2.22 27.64 1.55
C ALA A 190 1.66 28.08 0.19
N GLY A 191 2.30 29.03 -0.49
CA GLY A 191 1.96 29.44 -1.85
C GLY A 191 2.08 28.29 -2.85
N TYR A 192 3.15 27.50 -2.78
CA TYR A 192 3.32 26.30 -3.60
C TYR A 192 2.26 25.24 -3.31
N LEU A 193 2.03 24.92 -2.04
CA LEU A 193 1.02 23.93 -1.67
C LEU A 193 -0.39 24.39 -2.08
N ASN A 194 -0.72 25.68 -1.92
CA ASN A 194 -1.98 26.26 -2.39
C ASN A 194 -2.12 26.23 -3.91
N ASP A 195 -1.03 26.35 -4.66
CA ASP A 195 -1.04 26.17 -6.10
C ASP A 195 -1.41 24.73 -6.49
N LEU A 196 -0.86 23.73 -5.79
CA LEU A 196 -1.25 22.32 -5.96
C LEU A 196 -2.72 22.07 -5.57
N LEU A 197 -3.19 22.65 -4.46
CA LEU A 197 -4.60 22.59 -4.05
C LEU A 197 -5.52 23.19 -5.13
N SER A 198 -5.12 24.31 -5.75
CA SER A 198 -5.90 24.95 -6.82
C SER A 198 -6.08 24.06 -8.07
N LEU A 199 -5.19 23.09 -8.25
CA LEU A 199 -5.27 22.09 -9.31
C LEU A 199 -6.11 20.86 -8.93
N GLY A 200 -6.52 20.74 -7.67
CA GLY A 200 -7.37 19.66 -7.18
C GLY A 200 -6.63 18.56 -6.41
N VAL A 201 -5.41 18.81 -5.93
CA VAL A 201 -4.75 17.87 -5.00
C VAL A 201 -5.57 17.72 -3.71
N ASP A 202 -5.78 16.48 -3.27
CA ASP A 202 -6.59 16.13 -2.09
C ASP A 202 -5.78 15.97 -0.80
N GLY A 203 -4.45 15.96 -0.91
CA GLY A 203 -3.55 15.82 0.23
C GLY A 203 -2.08 15.87 -0.11
N PHE A 204 -1.27 15.93 0.95
CA PHE A 204 0.18 15.96 0.84
C PHE A 204 0.83 14.84 1.65
N ARG A 205 1.88 14.23 1.08
CA ARG A 205 2.91 13.53 1.84
C ARG A 205 4.09 14.48 1.98
N ILE A 206 4.44 14.84 3.21
CA ILE A 206 5.55 15.76 3.50
C ILE A 206 6.82 14.97 3.65
N ASP A 207 7.74 15.21 2.72
CA ASP A 207 9.09 14.68 2.72
C ASP A 207 9.92 15.24 3.88
N ALA A 208 10.78 14.40 4.46
CA ALA A 208 11.77 14.80 5.46
C ALA A 208 11.18 15.60 6.64
N ALA A 209 9.94 15.33 7.05
CA ALA A 209 9.23 16.13 8.06
C ALA A 209 9.98 16.24 9.39
N LYS A 210 10.72 15.20 9.76
CA LYS A 210 11.59 15.17 10.95
C LYS A 210 12.63 16.30 10.99
N HIS A 211 13.05 16.76 9.82
CA HIS A 211 14.07 17.79 9.64
C HIS A 211 13.51 19.21 9.67
N MET A 212 12.20 19.37 9.88
CA MET A 212 11.58 20.66 10.18
C MET A 212 10.96 20.64 11.58
N PRO A 213 10.99 21.75 12.33
CA PRO A 213 10.24 21.85 13.58
C PRO A 213 8.73 21.62 13.35
N ALA A 214 8.09 20.81 14.20
CA ALA A 214 6.66 20.51 14.08
C ALA A 214 5.77 21.78 14.15
N ALA A 215 6.21 22.80 14.88
CA ALA A 215 5.53 24.09 14.95
C ALA A 215 5.55 24.84 13.61
N ASP A 216 6.62 24.73 12.83
CA ASP A 216 6.76 25.40 11.53
C ASP A 216 5.91 24.71 10.48
N LEU A 217 5.85 23.37 10.50
CA LEU A 217 4.87 22.62 9.70
C LEU A 217 3.42 23.00 10.04
N ALA A 218 3.09 23.18 11.33
CA ALA A 218 1.78 23.66 11.74
C ALA A 218 1.49 25.07 11.21
N ALA A 219 2.49 25.96 11.24
CA ALA A 219 2.38 27.33 10.74
C ALA A 219 2.21 27.37 9.21
N ILE A 220 2.93 26.53 8.46
CA ILE A 220 2.76 26.36 7.00
C ILE A 220 1.34 25.86 6.71
N LYS A 221 0.91 24.79 7.39
CA LYS A 221 -0.42 24.21 7.20
C LYS A 221 -1.54 25.20 7.51
N GLY A 222 -1.36 26.06 8.52
CA GLY A 222 -2.31 27.13 8.86
C GLY A 222 -2.46 28.24 7.80
N LYS A 223 -1.52 28.33 6.85
CA LYS A 223 -1.56 29.29 5.72
C LYS A 223 -2.21 28.70 4.45
N LEU A 224 -2.60 27.43 4.47
CA LEU A 224 -3.24 26.81 3.31
C LEU A 224 -4.67 27.34 3.12
N THR A 225 -5.14 27.33 1.88
CA THR A 225 -6.54 27.61 1.54
C THR A 225 -7.47 26.55 2.12
N ASP A 226 -6.98 25.32 2.28
CA ASP A 226 -7.61 24.26 3.06
C ASP A 226 -6.63 23.67 4.10
N PRO A 227 -6.61 24.20 5.34
CA PRO A 227 -5.84 23.62 6.45
C PRO A 227 -6.35 22.24 6.89
N GLY A 228 -7.56 21.83 6.46
CA GLY A 228 -8.14 20.52 6.74
C GLY A 228 -7.74 19.43 5.75
N VAL A 229 -6.98 19.79 4.71
CA VAL A 229 -6.51 18.86 3.68
C VAL A 229 -5.79 17.66 4.30
N TYR A 230 -5.92 16.49 3.68
CA TYR A 230 -5.21 15.29 4.12
C TYR A 230 -3.69 15.54 4.14
N TRP A 231 -3.05 15.12 5.23
CA TRP A 231 -1.66 15.45 5.52
C TRP A 231 -0.99 14.25 6.17
N LYS A 232 -0.04 13.66 5.45
CA LYS A 232 0.78 12.53 5.88
C LYS A 232 2.24 12.97 5.92
N GLN A 233 3.01 12.51 6.89
CA GLN A 233 4.37 13.01 7.13
C GLN A 233 5.36 11.86 7.24
N GLU A 234 6.52 12.06 6.63
CA GLU A 234 7.68 11.21 6.82
C GLU A 234 8.50 11.70 8.01
N ALA A 235 8.29 11.09 9.18
CA ALA A 235 9.18 11.26 10.32
C ALA A 235 9.66 9.88 10.79
N ILE A 236 10.94 9.59 10.60
CA ILE A 236 11.49 8.25 10.88
C ILE A 236 11.83 8.16 12.37
N TYR A 237 11.28 7.14 13.04
CA TYR A 237 11.70 6.77 14.39
C TYR A 237 13.14 6.22 14.40
N GLY A 238 13.97 6.74 15.28
CA GLY A 238 15.22 6.11 15.69
C GLY A 238 15.37 6.17 17.22
N ALA A 239 15.88 5.08 17.79
CA ALA A 239 15.98 4.93 19.23
C ALA A 239 17.02 5.89 19.82
N GLY A 240 16.61 6.68 20.81
CA GLY A 240 17.49 7.65 21.50
C GLY A 240 17.75 8.94 20.72
N GLU A 241 17.09 9.14 19.58
CA GLU A 241 17.22 10.36 18.79
C GLU A 241 16.42 11.51 19.39
N ALA A 242 16.85 12.74 19.13
CA ALA A 242 16.31 13.94 19.77
C ALA A 242 14.93 14.37 19.25
N VAL A 243 14.55 13.90 18.06
CA VAL A 243 13.27 14.22 17.39
C VAL A 243 12.50 12.93 17.16
N SER A 244 11.30 12.86 17.71
CA SER A 244 10.42 11.69 17.62
C SER A 244 9.28 11.92 16.62
N PRO A 245 8.86 10.91 15.84
CA PRO A 245 7.67 11.02 14.98
C PRO A 245 6.39 11.39 15.74
N SER A 246 6.28 11.05 17.02
CA SER A 246 5.10 11.38 17.83
C SER A 246 4.88 12.88 17.99
N GLU A 247 5.90 13.71 17.77
CA GLU A 247 5.81 15.18 17.80
C GLU A 247 4.94 15.73 16.65
N TYR A 248 4.79 14.97 15.55
CA TYR A 248 4.13 15.41 14.32
C TYR A 248 2.65 15.00 14.24
N LEU A 249 2.14 14.22 15.21
CA LEU A 249 0.76 13.71 15.21
C LEU A 249 -0.30 14.82 15.38
N GLY A 250 0.11 16.02 15.81
CA GLY A 250 -0.74 17.19 15.95
C GLY A 250 -1.15 17.82 14.60
N THR A 251 -0.32 17.66 13.56
CA THR A 251 -0.53 18.27 12.24
C THR A 251 -1.09 17.29 11.22
N GLY A 252 -0.85 15.99 11.37
CA GLY A 252 -1.38 14.97 10.47
C GLY A 252 -0.95 13.57 10.84
N ASP A 253 -1.11 12.65 9.89
CA ASP A 253 -0.71 11.26 10.05
C ASP A 253 0.80 11.13 9.82
N VAL A 254 1.43 10.13 10.44
CA VAL A 254 2.88 9.89 10.33
C VAL A 254 3.12 8.46 9.85
N GLN A 255 4.08 8.29 8.94
CA GLN A 255 4.49 6.98 8.47
C GLN A 255 5.18 6.18 9.59
N GLU A 256 4.63 5.01 9.96
CA GLU A 256 5.17 4.13 10.99
C GLU A 256 6.19 3.15 10.40
N PHE A 257 7.44 3.61 10.24
CA PHE A 257 8.53 2.81 9.65
C PHE A 257 8.83 1.51 10.42
N ARG A 258 8.54 1.46 11.73
CA ARG A 258 8.77 0.24 12.52
C ARG A 258 7.86 -0.88 12.07
N TYR A 259 6.64 -0.58 11.63
CA TYR A 259 5.70 -1.55 11.08
C TYR A 259 6.32 -2.36 9.94
N ALA A 260 6.91 -1.69 8.95
CA ALA A 260 7.51 -2.35 7.79
C ALA A 260 8.76 -3.17 8.15
N ARG A 261 9.62 -2.63 9.03
CA ARG A 261 10.83 -3.31 9.51
C ARG A 261 10.50 -4.56 10.33
N ASP A 262 9.48 -4.48 11.20
CA ASP A 262 9.04 -5.62 11.99
C ASP A 262 8.29 -6.66 11.15
N LEU A 263 7.50 -6.26 10.15
CA LEU A 263 6.95 -7.21 9.19
C LEU A 263 8.05 -8.01 8.50
N LYS A 264 9.10 -7.33 8.01
CA LYS A 264 10.27 -8.03 7.45
C LYS A 264 10.88 -9.01 8.44
N ARG A 265 11.15 -8.56 9.67
CA ARG A 265 11.74 -9.41 10.72
C ARG A 265 10.90 -10.66 10.95
N VAL A 266 9.59 -10.49 11.10
CA VAL A 266 8.64 -11.59 11.37
C VAL A 266 8.58 -12.56 10.20
N PHE A 267 8.39 -12.08 8.97
CA PHE A 267 8.26 -12.94 7.78
C PHE A 267 9.57 -13.66 7.40
N GLN A 268 10.74 -13.21 7.86
CA GLN A 268 12.02 -13.81 7.44
C GLN A 268 12.74 -14.58 8.54
N ASN A 269 12.50 -14.24 9.81
CA ASN A 269 13.31 -14.73 10.92
C ASN A 269 12.50 -15.19 12.13
N GLU A 270 11.17 -15.03 12.12
CA GLU A 270 10.31 -15.40 13.25
C GLU A 270 9.03 -16.08 12.75
N ASN A 271 7.94 -16.00 13.51
CA ASN A 271 6.68 -16.69 13.24
C ASN A 271 5.53 -15.70 13.07
N LEU A 272 4.68 -15.90 12.07
CA LEU A 272 3.46 -15.09 11.86
C LEU A 272 2.53 -15.10 13.09
N ALA A 273 2.54 -16.16 13.90
CA ALA A 273 1.77 -16.24 15.15
C ALA A 273 2.00 -15.06 16.10
N TYR A 274 3.16 -14.38 16.04
CA TYR A 274 3.46 -13.22 16.88
C TYR A 274 2.64 -11.98 16.51
N LEU A 275 2.05 -11.93 15.31
CA LEU A 275 1.31 -10.78 14.82
C LEU A 275 -0.07 -10.58 15.47
N LYS A 276 -0.49 -11.45 16.40
CA LYS A 276 -1.82 -11.44 17.06
C LYS A 276 -2.20 -10.10 17.71
N ASN A 277 -1.21 -9.28 18.09
CA ASN A 277 -1.41 -7.96 18.68
C ASN A 277 -0.58 -6.86 17.97
N PHE A 278 -0.17 -7.10 16.72
CA PHE A 278 0.67 -6.18 15.95
C PHE A 278 0.10 -4.76 15.89
N GLY A 279 0.90 -3.73 16.17
CA GLY A 279 0.41 -2.35 16.26
C GLY A 279 0.81 -1.65 17.55
N GLU A 280 -0.10 -0.89 18.15
CA GLU A 280 0.16 -0.06 19.35
C GLU A 280 0.79 -0.85 20.51
N SER A 281 0.44 -2.13 20.68
CA SER A 281 1.00 -2.97 21.75
C SER A 281 2.50 -3.28 21.57
N TRP A 282 3.05 -3.03 20.38
CA TRP A 282 4.47 -3.12 20.06
C TRP A 282 5.19 -1.77 20.24
N GLY A 283 4.50 -0.78 20.84
CA GLY A 283 5.03 0.57 21.07
C GLY A 283 4.93 1.50 19.86
N TYR A 284 4.10 1.13 18.87
CA TYR A 284 3.84 1.98 17.72
C TYR A 284 2.97 3.19 18.07
N MET A 285 2.94 4.18 17.18
CA MET A 285 2.04 5.32 17.31
C MET A 285 0.56 4.89 17.29
N ALA A 286 -0.34 5.81 17.65
CA ALA A 286 -1.76 5.53 17.57
C ALA A 286 -2.15 5.12 16.13
N SER A 287 -2.92 4.03 16.02
CA SER A 287 -3.36 3.47 14.73
C SER A 287 -4.07 4.53 13.89
N GLY A 288 -4.95 5.30 14.53
CA GLY A 288 -5.70 6.37 13.89
C GLY A 288 -4.88 7.61 13.49
N LYS A 289 -3.54 7.55 13.56
CA LYS A 289 -2.61 8.62 13.17
C LYS A 289 -1.41 8.09 12.40
N SER A 290 -1.49 6.83 11.96
CA SER A 290 -0.37 6.12 11.37
C SER A 290 -0.69 5.72 9.93
N ALA A 291 0.24 6.02 9.02
CA ALA A 291 0.29 5.37 7.72
C ALA A 291 1.27 4.20 7.77
N VAL A 292 0.95 3.09 7.13
CA VAL A 292 1.75 1.86 7.16
C VAL A 292 2.01 1.33 5.78
N PHE A 293 3.10 0.60 5.62
CA PHE A 293 3.54 0.05 4.34
C PHE A 293 4.33 -1.24 4.60
N VAL A 294 4.48 -2.05 3.56
CA VAL A 294 5.42 -3.19 3.55
C VAL A 294 6.79 -2.73 3.10
N ASP A 295 6.83 -1.79 2.17
CA ASP A 295 8.00 -1.20 1.55
C ASP A 295 7.73 0.23 1.09
N ASN A 296 8.79 1.02 0.90
CA ASN A 296 8.73 2.33 0.26
C ASN A 296 10.05 2.61 -0.49
N HIS A 297 10.14 3.78 -1.13
CA HIS A 297 11.31 4.14 -1.95
C HIS A 297 12.63 4.26 -1.17
N ASP A 298 12.58 4.63 0.12
CA ASP A 298 13.78 4.79 0.96
C ASP A 298 14.28 3.46 1.52
N THR A 299 13.36 2.56 1.88
CA THR A 299 13.70 1.36 2.65
C THR A 299 13.84 0.10 1.80
N GLU A 300 13.15 0.04 0.63
CA GLU A 300 13.14 -1.18 -0.21
C GLU A 300 14.53 -1.49 -0.78
N ARG A 301 15.31 -0.44 -1.07
CA ARG A 301 16.60 -0.52 -1.78
C ARG A 301 17.77 -0.69 -0.84
N GLY A 302 17.67 -0.12 0.36
CA GLY A 302 18.65 -0.29 1.43
C GLY A 302 18.55 -1.66 2.11
N GLY A 303 17.44 -2.37 1.92
CA GLY A 303 17.19 -3.66 2.56
C GLY A 303 16.70 -3.53 4.00
N ASP A 304 16.14 -2.39 4.39
CA ASP A 304 15.52 -2.20 5.72
C ASP A 304 14.16 -2.88 5.80
N THR A 305 13.44 -2.94 4.69
CA THR A 305 12.10 -3.56 4.57
C THR A 305 12.11 -4.71 3.57
N LEU A 306 10.95 -5.35 3.40
CA LEU A 306 10.71 -6.23 2.26
C LEU A 306 10.69 -5.39 0.97
N ASN A 307 10.67 -6.07 -0.17
CA ASN A 307 10.48 -5.49 -1.50
C ASN A 307 9.95 -6.56 -2.47
N TYR A 308 9.70 -6.16 -3.71
CA TYR A 308 9.15 -7.04 -4.75
C TYR A 308 9.98 -8.30 -5.04
N LYS A 309 11.27 -8.34 -4.63
CA LYS A 309 12.18 -9.48 -4.83
C LYS A 309 12.04 -10.56 -3.76
N ASN A 310 11.27 -10.31 -2.71
CA ASN A 310 11.10 -11.25 -1.59
C ASN A 310 9.98 -12.28 -1.81
N GLY A 311 9.41 -12.37 -3.02
CA GLY A 311 8.44 -13.41 -3.37
C GLY A 311 7.24 -13.47 -2.41
N ALA A 312 7.02 -14.64 -1.79
CA ALA A 312 5.88 -14.87 -0.92
C ALA A 312 5.92 -14.04 0.38
N ASP A 313 7.10 -13.74 0.92
CA ASP A 313 7.21 -12.87 2.09
C ASP A 313 6.55 -11.52 1.80
N TYR A 314 6.79 -10.97 0.60
CA TYR A 314 6.25 -9.67 0.18
C TYR A 314 4.74 -9.71 -0.05
N THR A 315 4.27 -10.71 -0.81
CA THR A 315 2.84 -10.79 -1.14
C THR A 315 2.00 -11.09 0.09
N LEU A 316 2.43 -12.00 0.97
CA LEU A 316 1.70 -12.33 2.18
C LEU A 316 1.79 -11.23 3.25
N ALA A 317 2.91 -10.51 3.36
CA ALA A 317 2.99 -9.30 4.19
C ALA A 317 2.01 -8.22 3.71
N SER A 318 1.84 -8.07 2.39
CA SER A 318 0.88 -7.13 1.81
C SER A 318 -0.57 -7.55 2.07
N VAL A 319 -0.88 -8.85 1.94
CA VAL A 319 -2.19 -9.41 2.33
C VAL A 319 -2.47 -9.14 3.81
N PHE A 320 -1.50 -9.42 4.68
CA PHE A 320 -1.62 -9.17 6.11
C PHE A 320 -1.87 -7.67 6.39
N MET A 321 -1.07 -6.76 5.81
CA MET A 321 -1.25 -5.32 5.99
C MET A 321 -2.65 -4.83 5.59
N LEU A 322 -3.17 -5.31 4.46
CA LEU A 322 -4.50 -4.92 3.99
C LEU A 322 -5.63 -5.57 4.82
N ALA A 323 -5.36 -6.71 5.46
CA ALA A 323 -6.32 -7.37 6.35
C ALA A 323 -6.30 -6.84 7.80
N TRP A 324 -5.18 -6.29 8.27
CA TRP A 324 -4.94 -5.94 9.67
C TRP A 324 -5.46 -4.53 10.05
N PRO A 325 -6.16 -4.34 11.19
CA PRO A 325 -6.80 -3.06 11.56
C PRO A 325 -5.85 -1.99 12.15
N TYR A 326 -4.62 -1.89 11.65
CA TYR A 326 -3.67 -0.89 12.12
C TYR A 326 -3.26 0.07 11.00
N GLY A 327 -3.40 1.37 11.25
CA GLY A 327 -3.00 2.43 10.33
C GLY A 327 -3.76 2.45 8.99
N SER A 328 -3.42 3.41 8.15
CA SER A 328 -3.86 3.49 6.74
C SER A 328 -2.81 2.89 5.81
N PRO A 329 -3.14 1.90 4.97
CA PRO A 329 -2.16 1.23 4.11
C PRO A 329 -1.71 2.08 2.91
N ASP A 330 -0.40 2.20 2.75
CA ASP A 330 0.29 2.65 1.55
C ASP A 330 0.85 1.42 0.82
N VAL A 331 0.35 1.17 -0.39
CA VAL A 331 0.84 0.12 -1.29
C VAL A 331 1.86 0.74 -2.24
N HIS A 332 3.15 0.51 -1.98
CA HIS A 332 4.22 0.99 -2.83
C HIS A 332 4.26 0.25 -4.16
N SER A 333 4.39 1.00 -5.25
CA SER A 333 4.42 0.46 -6.60
C SER A 333 5.52 1.12 -7.43
N GLY A 334 6.72 0.58 -7.30
CA GLY A 334 7.90 1.01 -8.02
C GLY A 334 8.22 0.19 -9.27
N TYR A 335 9.52 0.02 -9.49
CA TYR A 335 10.11 -0.54 -10.70
C TYR A 335 11.37 -1.35 -10.38
N GLU A 336 11.87 -2.07 -11.36
CA GLU A 336 13.08 -2.88 -11.26
C GLU A 336 14.32 -2.02 -11.05
N TRP A 337 15.16 -2.46 -10.11
CA TRP A 337 16.41 -1.79 -9.82
C TRP A 337 17.53 -2.80 -9.54
N SER A 338 18.73 -2.47 -10.00
CA SER A 338 19.99 -3.19 -9.73
C SER A 338 20.94 -2.39 -8.84
N ASP A 339 20.65 -1.10 -8.64
CA ASP A 339 21.41 -0.16 -7.82
C ASP A 339 20.43 0.69 -6.98
N LYS A 340 20.89 1.17 -5.82
CA LYS A 340 20.07 1.94 -4.89
C LYS A 340 19.57 3.27 -5.47
N ASP A 341 20.31 3.89 -6.38
CA ASP A 341 20.02 5.20 -6.96
C ASP A 341 19.36 5.10 -8.34
N ALA A 342 19.09 3.88 -8.82
CA ALA A 342 18.52 3.65 -10.14
C ALA A 342 17.21 4.44 -10.35
N GLY A 343 17.20 5.30 -11.37
CA GLY A 343 16.04 6.06 -11.79
C GLY A 343 14.96 5.23 -12.46
N PRO A 344 13.77 5.83 -12.70
CA PRO A 344 12.67 5.14 -13.35
C PRO A 344 13.00 4.72 -14.78
N PRO A 345 12.59 3.51 -15.22
CA PRO A 345 12.65 3.11 -16.61
C PRO A 345 11.90 4.09 -17.50
N SER A 346 12.40 4.30 -18.73
CA SER A 346 11.74 5.13 -19.74
C SER A 346 11.34 6.53 -19.27
N GLY A 347 12.09 7.09 -18.30
CA GLY A 347 11.81 8.41 -17.72
C GLY A 347 10.44 8.49 -17.02
N GLY A 348 9.94 7.38 -16.47
CA GLY A 348 8.66 7.32 -15.76
C GLY A 348 7.45 6.89 -16.61
N GLN A 349 7.62 6.68 -17.92
CA GLN A 349 6.53 6.22 -18.78
C GLN A 349 6.19 4.76 -18.50
N VAL A 350 4.91 4.46 -18.23
CA VAL A 350 4.41 3.08 -18.08
C VAL A 350 3.49 2.73 -19.24
N ASN A 351 4.01 1.97 -20.21
CA ASN A 351 3.21 1.50 -21.35
C ASN A 351 2.33 0.31 -20.97
N ALA A 352 2.91 -0.63 -20.22
CA ALA A 352 2.22 -1.77 -19.64
C ALA A 352 2.89 -2.15 -18.31
N CYS A 353 2.10 -2.76 -17.43
CA CYS A 353 2.65 -3.34 -16.22
C CYS A 353 3.45 -4.60 -16.55
N TYR A 354 4.45 -4.90 -15.72
CA TYR A 354 5.29 -6.10 -15.84
C TYR A 354 6.14 -6.15 -17.12
N SER A 355 6.22 -5.02 -17.84
CA SER A 355 7.11 -4.80 -18.98
C SER A 355 8.01 -3.60 -18.68
N ASP A 356 9.11 -3.51 -19.43
CA ASP A 356 9.99 -2.33 -19.42
C ASP A 356 10.51 -1.95 -18.03
N GLY A 357 10.65 -2.93 -17.12
CA GLY A 357 11.09 -2.73 -15.74
C GLY A 357 10.01 -2.29 -14.75
N TRP A 358 8.75 -2.09 -15.15
CA TRP A 358 7.68 -1.71 -14.21
C TRP A 358 7.11 -2.92 -13.48
N LYS A 359 7.05 -2.85 -12.15
CA LYS A 359 6.54 -3.97 -11.33
C LYS A 359 5.05 -3.89 -11.05
N CYS A 360 4.48 -2.69 -10.92
CA CYS A 360 3.06 -2.47 -10.68
C CYS A 360 2.48 -3.27 -9.50
N GLN A 361 3.16 -3.29 -8.35
CA GLN A 361 2.72 -4.06 -7.16
C GLN A 361 1.26 -3.80 -6.78
N HIS A 362 0.77 -2.56 -6.94
CA HIS A 362 -0.63 -2.20 -6.71
C HIS A 362 -1.65 -3.05 -7.50
N ALA A 363 -1.24 -3.61 -8.65
CA ALA A 363 -2.07 -4.41 -9.54
C ALA A 363 -1.85 -5.93 -9.39
N TRP A 364 -0.95 -6.37 -8.50
CA TRP A 364 -0.76 -7.80 -8.25
C TRP A 364 -2.04 -8.37 -7.67
N ASN A 365 -2.46 -9.56 -8.08
CA ASN A 365 -3.75 -10.12 -7.64
C ASN A 365 -3.81 -10.26 -6.12
N GLU A 366 -2.71 -10.70 -5.50
CA GLU A 366 -2.57 -10.85 -4.05
C GLU A 366 -2.83 -9.54 -3.29
N ILE A 367 -2.51 -8.39 -3.91
CA ILE A 367 -2.61 -7.05 -3.32
C ILE A 367 -3.93 -6.38 -3.72
N SER A 368 -4.23 -6.29 -5.02
CA SER A 368 -5.40 -5.57 -5.55
C SER A 368 -6.73 -6.16 -5.06
N SER A 369 -6.82 -7.49 -4.94
CA SER A 369 -8.01 -8.16 -4.39
C SER A 369 -8.28 -7.82 -2.92
N MET A 370 -7.22 -7.49 -2.17
CA MET A 370 -7.31 -7.14 -0.75
C MET A 370 -7.73 -5.69 -0.51
N VAL A 371 -7.79 -4.84 -1.54
CA VAL A 371 -8.27 -3.46 -1.41
C VAL A 371 -9.77 -3.43 -1.13
N ALA A 372 -10.56 -4.21 -1.87
CA ALA A 372 -11.99 -4.38 -1.60
C ALA A 372 -12.25 -5.06 -0.24
N PHE A 373 -11.40 -6.02 0.14
CA PHE A 373 -11.40 -6.61 1.47
C PHE A 373 -11.22 -5.53 2.55
N ARG A 374 -10.17 -4.70 2.44
CA ARG A 374 -9.87 -3.62 3.39
C ARG A 374 -11.05 -2.65 3.53
N ASN A 375 -11.62 -2.22 2.41
CA ASN A 375 -12.79 -1.35 2.40
C ASN A 375 -14.00 -2.00 3.09
N THR A 376 -14.23 -3.29 2.87
CA THR A 376 -15.34 -4.04 3.49
C THR A 376 -15.13 -4.21 5.00
N ALA A 377 -13.91 -4.55 5.41
CA ALA A 377 -13.54 -4.83 6.80
C ALA A 377 -13.32 -3.58 7.66
N ARG A 378 -13.42 -2.37 7.08
CA ARG A 378 -13.09 -1.12 7.77
C ARG A 378 -13.90 -0.95 9.06
N GLY A 379 -13.21 -0.57 10.13
CA GLY A 379 -13.79 -0.35 11.47
C GLY A 379 -14.06 -1.61 12.29
N GLU A 380 -13.89 -2.81 11.72
CA GLU A 380 -14.11 -4.06 12.43
C GLU A 380 -12.90 -4.46 13.27
N ALA A 381 -13.14 -4.99 14.48
CA ALA A 381 -12.08 -5.57 15.31
C ALA A 381 -11.60 -6.91 14.74
N VAL A 382 -10.42 -7.37 15.20
CA VAL A 382 -9.96 -8.75 14.94
C VAL A 382 -10.84 -9.70 15.76
N THR A 383 -11.40 -10.71 15.10
CA THR A 383 -12.16 -11.80 15.73
C THR A 383 -11.56 -13.15 15.33
N ASP A 384 -11.98 -14.23 16.00
CA ASP A 384 -11.72 -15.59 15.55
C ASP A 384 -10.24 -15.92 15.24
N TRP A 385 -9.31 -15.31 16.00
CA TRP A 385 -7.88 -15.53 15.79
C TRP A 385 -7.53 -17.01 16.00
N TRP A 386 -6.83 -17.58 15.03
CA TRP A 386 -6.23 -18.90 15.07
C TRP A 386 -4.79 -18.83 14.56
N ASP A 387 -3.92 -19.59 15.20
CA ASP A 387 -2.55 -19.85 14.73
C ASP A 387 -2.14 -21.28 15.13
N ASN A 388 -1.07 -21.78 14.51
CA ASN A 388 -0.45 -23.05 14.87
C ASN A 388 0.83 -22.89 15.72
N GLY A 389 1.10 -21.69 16.25
CA GLY A 389 2.36 -21.32 16.89
C GLY A 389 3.52 -21.00 15.94
N GLY A 390 3.32 -21.14 14.62
CA GLY A 390 4.29 -20.89 13.55
C GLY A 390 3.76 -19.90 12.51
N ASP A 391 3.87 -20.27 11.23
CA ASP A 391 3.60 -19.40 10.07
C ASP A 391 2.26 -19.62 9.39
N GLN A 392 1.34 -20.30 10.10
CA GLN A 392 -0.06 -20.41 9.70
C GLN A 392 -0.92 -19.61 10.69
N ILE A 393 -1.57 -18.58 10.17
CA ILE A 393 -2.48 -17.72 10.94
C ILE A 393 -3.81 -17.54 10.20
N ALA A 394 -4.87 -17.30 10.94
CA ALA A 394 -6.16 -16.90 10.39
C ALA A 394 -6.92 -16.03 11.39
N PHE A 395 -7.72 -15.09 10.88
CA PHE A 395 -8.56 -14.25 11.73
C PHE A 395 -9.72 -13.62 10.94
N GLY A 396 -10.78 -13.33 11.67
CA GLY A 396 -11.91 -12.52 11.21
C GLY A 396 -11.69 -11.02 11.40
N ARG A 397 -12.44 -10.24 10.64
CA ARG A 397 -12.65 -8.81 10.83
C ARG A 397 -14.15 -8.60 11.06
N GLY A 398 -14.54 -8.79 12.32
CA GLY A 398 -15.95 -8.84 12.72
C GLY A 398 -16.75 -9.82 11.87
N SER A 399 -17.99 -9.47 11.56
CA SER A 399 -18.85 -10.28 10.67
C SER A 399 -18.69 -9.94 9.18
N LYS A 400 -17.64 -9.20 8.80
CA LYS A 400 -17.53 -8.64 7.44
C LYS A 400 -16.46 -9.29 6.58
N ALA A 401 -15.38 -9.80 7.19
CA ALA A 401 -14.30 -10.42 6.44
C ALA A 401 -13.53 -11.47 7.25
N TYR A 402 -12.80 -12.33 6.57
CA TYR A 402 -11.96 -13.38 7.16
C TYR A 402 -10.75 -13.66 6.26
N VAL A 403 -9.57 -13.78 6.86
CA VAL A 403 -8.33 -14.10 6.14
C VAL A 403 -7.63 -15.30 6.79
N ALA A 404 -7.02 -16.14 5.96
CA ALA A 404 -6.07 -17.18 6.38
C ALA A 404 -4.79 -17.06 5.55
N ILE A 405 -3.64 -17.16 6.20
CA ILE A 405 -2.32 -17.04 5.60
C ILE A 405 -1.53 -18.30 5.94
N ASN A 406 -0.97 -18.95 4.93
CA ASN A 406 -0.06 -20.06 5.07
C ASN A 406 1.30 -19.68 4.49
N HIS A 407 2.23 -19.30 5.36
CA HIS A 407 3.63 -18.99 5.01
C HIS A 407 4.56 -20.18 5.31
N GLU A 408 4.01 -21.40 5.42
CA GLU A 408 4.80 -22.63 5.51
C GLU A 408 5.03 -23.30 4.14
N GLY A 409 5.93 -24.28 4.11
CA GLY A 409 6.27 -25.05 2.91
C GLY A 409 5.31 -26.20 2.57
N SER A 410 4.32 -26.49 3.42
CA SER A 410 3.32 -27.54 3.24
C SER A 410 1.91 -26.94 3.11
N SER A 411 0.98 -27.72 2.54
CA SER A 411 -0.43 -27.31 2.47
C SER A 411 -1.12 -27.40 3.84
N LEU A 412 -2.08 -26.51 4.06
CA LEU A 412 -2.94 -26.47 5.23
C LEU A 412 -4.38 -26.81 4.82
N THR A 413 -4.94 -27.90 5.33
CA THR A 413 -6.39 -28.18 5.26
C THR A 413 -6.99 -28.05 6.64
N ARG A 414 -7.95 -27.15 6.81
CA ARG A 414 -8.52 -26.85 8.12
C ARG A 414 -9.96 -26.37 8.03
N THR A 415 -10.75 -26.74 9.05
CA THR A 415 -12.03 -26.08 9.36
C THR A 415 -11.77 -24.86 10.25
N PHE A 416 -12.09 -23.69 9.74
CA PHE A 416 -11.96 -22.41 10.42
C PHE A 416 -13.29 -22.00 11.07
N GLN A 417 -13.21 -21.39 12.26
CA GLN A 417 -14.34 -20.70 12.87
C GLN A 417 -14.33 -19.25 12.41
N THR A 418 -15.48 -18.69 12.09
CA THR A 418 -15.64 -17.32 11.61
C THR A 418 -16.94 -16.72 12.08
N SER A 419 -16.95 -15.39 12.22
CA SER A 419 -18.14 -14.57 12.46
C SER A 419 -18.85 -14.14 11.17
N LEU A 420 -18.36 -14.55 9.99
CA LEU A 420 -19.02 -14.33 8.72
C LEU A 420 -20.42 -14.96 8.71
N PRO A 421 -21.45 -14.26 8.18
CA PRO A 421 -22.77 -14.87 7.98
C PRO A 421 -22.67 -16.10 7.08
N SER A 422 -23.51 -17.11 7.34
CA SER A 422 -23.60 -18.30 6.49
C SER A 422 -23.87 -17.95 5.02
N GLY A 423 -23.43 -18.82 4.13
CA GLY A 423 -23.60 -18.69 2.68
C GLY A 423 -22.28 -18.77 1.94
N ASP A 424 -22.36 -18.52 0.63
CA ASP A 424 -21.21 -18.64 -0.27
C ASP A 424 -20.41 -17.35 -0.35
N TYR A 425 -19.11 -17.53 -0.51
CA TYR A 425 -18.12 -16.49 -0.68
C TYR A 425 -17.17 -16.89 -1.79
N CYS A 426 -16.63 -15.89 -2.48
CA CYS A 426 -15.44 -16.09 -3.30
C CYS A 426 -14.20 -15.82 -2.47
N ASP A 427 -13.28 -16.77 -2.44
CA ASP A 427 -11.91 -16.49 -2.03
C ASP A 427 -11.26 -15.57 -3.06
N VAL A 428 -11.07 -14.30 -2.69
CA VAL A 428 -10.55 -13.28 -3.61
C VAL A 428 -9.07 -13.48 -3.93
N GLN A 429 -8.37 -14.35 -3.19
CA GLN A 429 -6.97 -14.71 -3.49
C GLN A 429 -6.87 -15.78 -4.59
N SER A 430 -7.77 -16.78 -4.57
CA SER A 430 -7.71 -17.94 -5.49
C SER A 430 -8.83 -18.01 -6.54
N GLY A 431 -9.91 -17.25 -6.35
CA GLY A 431 -11.12 -17.32 -7.17
C GLY A 431 -12.02 -18.54 -6.88
N LYS A 432 -11.73 -19.32 -5.83
CA LYS A 432 -12.50 -20.51 -5.47
C LYS A 432 -13.70 -20.17 -4.57
N ALA A 433 -14.79 -20.91 -4.74
CA ALA A 433 -15.95 -20.79 -3.88
C ALA A 433 -15.68 -21.41 -2.50
N VAL A 434 -16.15 -20.75 -1.45
CA VAL A 434 -16.09 -21.21 -0.06
C VAL A 434 -17.44 -21.00 0.60
N THR A 435 -18.02 -22.06 1.17
CA THR A 435 -19.30 -21.99 1.87
C THR A 435 -19.09 -21.93 3.38
N VAL A 436 -19.63 -20.89 4.02
CA VAL A 436 -19.73 -20.80 5.48
C VAL A 436 -21.07 -21.41 5.91
N ASN A 437 -21.02 -22.40 6.79
CA ASN A 437 -22.23 -23.08 7.29
C ASN A 437 -22.97 -22.26 8.37
N GLY A 438 -24.14 -22.74 8.80
CA GLY A 438 -24.96 -22.07 9.83
C GLY A 438 -24.33 -21.95 11.22
N SER A 439 -23.21 -22.65 11.47
CA SER A 439 -22.42 -22.58 12.71
C SER A 439 -21.22 -21.63 12.60
N GLY A 440 -21.11 -20.88 11.50
CA GLY A 440 -19.97 -19.99 11.26
C GLY A 440 -18.67 -20.74 10.99
N GLN A 441 -18.74 -21.87 10.28
CA GLN A 441 -17.56 -22.67 9.95
C GLN A 441 -17.43 -22.88 8.45
N PHE A 442 -16.18 -22.91 7.97
CA PHE A 442 -15.86 -23.33 6.61
C PHE A 442 -14.59 -24.17 6.63
N THR A 443 -14.47 -25.11 5.69
CA THR A 443 -13.25 -25.89 5.49
C THR A 443 -12.58 -25.42 4.21
N ALA A 444 -11.28 -25.16 4.28
CA ALA A 444 -10.49 -24.79 3.11
C ALA A 444 -9.12 -25.48 3.12
N THR A 445 -8.56 -25.65 1.92
CA THR A 445 -7.20 -26.09 1.69
C THR A 445 -6.40 -24.94 1.09
N LEU A 446 -5.38 -24.48 1.79
CA LEU A 446 -4.41 -23.49 1.32
C LEU A 446 -3.13 -24.25 0.92
N GLY A 447 -2.62 -23.98 -0.28
CA GLY A 447 -1.28 -24.41 -0.67
C GLY A 447 -0.19 -23.78 0.19
N ALA A 448 1.06 -24.19 0.00
CA ALA A 448 2.21 -23.52 0.60
C ALA A 448 2.30 -22.07 0.09
N GLN A 449 2.76 -21.14 0.94
CA GLN A 449 3.10 -19.77 0.54
C GLN A 449 1.94 -19.02 -0.17
N THR A 450 0.73 -19.11 0.40
CA THR A 450 -0.48 -18.49 -0.15
C THR A 450 -1.42 -18.02 0.95
N ALA A 451 -2.41 -17.22 0.57
CA ALA A 451 -3.51 -16.80 1.43
C ALA A 451 -4.87 -17.19 0.84
N LEU A 452 -5.88 -17.11 1.70
CA LEU A 452 -7.31 -17.14 1.39
C LEU A 452 -7.94 -15.91 2.06
N ALA A 453 -8.83 -15.22 1.36
CA ALA A 453 -9.52 -14.06 1.89
C ALA A 453 -10.99 -14.03 1.44
N LEU A 454 -11.89 -13.94 2.42
CA LEU A 454 -13.34 -13.88 2.23
C LEU A 454 -13.85 -12.55 2.77
N HIS A 455 -14.79 -11.92 2.09
CA HIS A 455 -15.49 -10.75 2.63
C HIS A 455 -16.91 -10.66 2.10
N THR A 456 -17.80 -9.98 2.83
CA THR A 456 -19.22 -9.89 2.49
C THR A 456 -19.52 -9.17 1.17
N GLY A 457 -18.53 -8.46 0.62
CA GLY A 457 -18.60 -7.86 -0.72
C GLY A 457 -18.29 -8.83 -1.87
N ALA A 458 -17.79 -10.03 -1.59
CA ALA A 458 -17.44 -11.06 -2.57
C ALA A 458 -18.20 -12.37 -2.28
N ARG A 459 -19.51 -12.38 -2.55
CA ARG A 459 -20.39 -13.56 -2.36
C ARG A 459 -20.40 -14.52 -3.54
N THR A 460 -20.01 -14.05 -4.72
CA THR A 460 -20.02 -14.80 -5.97
C THR A 460 -18.67 -14.65 -6.66
N CYS A 461 -18.10 -15.74 -7.15
CA CYS A 461 -16.91 -15.66 -7.99
C CYS A 461 -17.28 -15.16 -9.38
N GLN A 462 -16.64 -14.09 -9.86
CA GLN A 462 -16.87 -13.61 -11.22
C GLN A 462 -16.45 -14.71 -12.20
N GLY A 463 -17.44 -15.22 -12.95
CA GLY A 463 -17.33 -16.35 -13.87
C GLY A 463 -18.25 -17.55 -13.59
N GLY A 464 -18.98 -17.62 -12.46
CA GLY A 464 -19.88 -18.74 -12.16
C GLY A 464 -21.26 -18.27 -11.74
N GLY A 465 -22.30 -18.85 -12.35
CA GLY A 465 -23.70 -18.58 -12.02
C GLY A 465 -24.08 -19.02 -10.61
N ASN A 466 -25.21 -18.47 -10.19
CA ASN A 466 -25.94 -18.71 -8.95
C ASN A 466 -25.88 -20.17 -8.45
N PRO A 467 -25.54 -20.44 -7.17
CA PRO A 467 -25.68 -21.78 -6.60
C PRO A 467 -27.13 -22.07 -6.19
N ASP A 468 -27.66 -23.17 -6.71
CA ASP A 468 -28.78 -23.92 -6.14
C ASP A 468 -28.27 -24.64 -4.87
N PRO A 469 -29.02 -24.70 -3.75
CA PRO A 469 -28.49 -25.19 -2.49
C PRO A 469 -28.51 -26.72 -2.49
N GLY A 470 -27.35 -27.32 -2.74
CA GLY A 470 -27.11 -28.74 -2.51
C GLY A 470 -26.27 -29.36 -3.61
N THR A 471 -25.12 -29.92 -3.21
CA THR A 471 -24.04 -30.49 -4.02
C THR A 471 -22.99 -29.48 -4.49
N ASP A 472 -21.78 -29.73 -4.00
CA ASP A 472 -20.45 -29.26 -4.39
C ASP A 472 -20.39 -28.61 -5.81
N PRO A 473 -20.00 -27.33 -5.97
CA PRO A 473 -19.95 -26.71 -7.28
C PRO A 473 -18.64 -27.07 -8.01
N ASP A 474 -18.71 -28.07 -8.88
CA ASP A 474 -17.90 -28.06 -10.09
C ASP A 474 -18.45 -26.92 -11.00
N PRO A 475 -17.65 -25.95 -11.43
CA PRO A 475 -18.12 -24.81 -12.23
C PRO A 475 -18.83 -25.17 -13.54
N GLN A 476 -19.82 -24.34 -13.87
CA GLN A 476 -20.81 -24.56 -14.92
C GLN A 476 -20.25 -24.58 -16.37
N SER A 477 -19.15 -23.88 -16.66
CA SER A 477 -18.36 -24.08 -17.89
C SER A 477 -17.02 -23.36 -17.82
N GLY A 478 -15.95 -23.93 -18.40
CA GLY A 478 -14.65 -23.25 -18.40
C GLY A 478 -13.47 -24.11 -18.82
N ALA A 479 -12.28 -23.81 -18.28
CA ALA A 479 -11.06 -24.56 -18.50
C ALA A 479 -10.45 -25.00 -17.17
N SER A 480 -10.13 -26.29 -17.05
CA SER A 480 -9.36 -26.87 -15.94
C SER A 480 -7.93 -27.05 -16.42
N PHE A 481 -7.04 -26.11 -16.06
CA PHE A 481 -5.62 -26.20 -16.34
C PHE A 481 -4.95 -27.15 -15.34
N ALA A 482 -4.13 -28.07 -15.84
CA ALA A 482 -3.27 -28.94 -15.07
C ALA A 482 -1.93 -29.10 -15.80
N VAL A 483 -0.90 -28.36 -15.37
CA VAL A 483 0.43 -28.42 -15.99
C VAL A 483 1.43 -29.10 -15.08
N ASN A 484 2.09 -30.14 -15.59
CA ASN A 484 3.25 -30.74 -14.94
C ASN A 484 4.48 -29.86 -15.20
N ALA A 485 4.95 -29.17 -14.15
CA ALA A 485 6.07 -28.25 -14.19
C ALA A 485 6.83 -28.27 -12.87
N THR A 486 8.11 -28.64 -12.92
CA THR A 486 9.00 -28.53 -11.77
C THR A 486 9.53 -27.10 -11.64
N THR A 487 9.60 -26.61 -10.40
CA THR A 487 10.03 -25.26 -10.08
C THR A 487 11.17 -25.29 -9.05
N GLN A 488 11.97 -24.23 -9.02
CA GLN A 488 12.87 -23.96 -7.90
C GLN A 488 12.10 -23.24 -6.78
N LEU A 489 12.65 -23.24 -5.57
CA LEU A 489 12.06 -22.48 -4.46
C LEU A 489 11.90 -21.01 -4.86
N GLY A 490 10.72 -20.44 -4.59
CA GLY A 490 10.36 -19.07 -5.00
C GLY A 490 9.83 -18.95 -6.43
N GLN A 491 9.86 -20.01 -7.25
CA GLN A 491 9.22 -20.02 -8.56
C GLN A 491 7.78 -20.54 -8.49
N ASN A 492 6.88 -19.83 -9.17
CA ASN A 492 5.47 -20.17 -9.28
C ASN A 492 5.04 -20.24 -10.75
N ILE A 493 4.04 -21.08 -11.06
CA ILE A 493 3.49 -21.22 -12.40
C ILE A 493 2.20 -20.41 -12.51
N TYR A 494 2.04 -19.72 -13.63
CA TYR A 494 0.86 -18.93 -13.96
C TYR A 494 0.38 -19.29 -15.37
N VAL A 495 -0.88 -19.00 -15.68
CA VAL A 495 -1.45 -19.09 -17.04
C VAL A 495 -1.94 -17.72 -17.49
N THR A 496 -1.69 -17.39 -18.75
CA THR A 496 -2.32 -16.24 -19.40
C THR A 496 -2.67 -16.58 -20.85
N GLY A 497 -3.58 -15.82 -21.44
CA GLY A 497 -4.13 -16.10 -22.76
C GLY A 497 -4.86 -14.93 -23.38
N ASN A 498 -5.45 -15.15 -24.55
CA ASN A 498 -6.11 -14.12 -25.36
C ASN A 498 -7.51 -13.70 -24.86
N GLN A 499 -7.98 -14.27 -23.75
CA GLN A 499 -9.25 -13.92 -23.13
C GLN A 499 -9.02 -12.97 -21.96
N SER A 500 -9.97 -12.07 -21.70
CA SER A 500 -9.91 -11.17 -20.55
C SER A 500 -9.83 -11.93 -19.23
N ALA A 501 -10.57 -13.03 -19.10
CA ALA A 501 -10.52 -13.95 -17.97
C ALA A 501 -9.16 -14.67 -17.82
N LEU A 502 -8.31 -14.65 -18.85
CA LEU A 502 -6.93 -15.16 -18.82
C LEU A 502 -5.90 -14.02 -18.84
N GLY A 503 -6.33 -12.77 -18.60
CA GLY A 503 -5.44 -11.63 -18.50
C GLY A 503 -4.96 -11.04 -19.84
N ASN A 504 -5.52 -11.40 -21.00
CA ASN A 504 -5.17 -10.81 -22.31
C ASN A 504 -3.65 -10.76 -22.59
N TRP A 505 -2.94 -11.86 -22.33
CA TRP A 505 -1.47 -11.99 -22.43
C TRP A 505 -0.65 -11.07 -21.52
N ASN A 506 -1.30 -10.32 -20.62
CA ASN A 506 -0.62 -9.52 -19.60
C ASN A 506 -0.07 -10.46 -18.52
N THR A 507 1.27 -10.57 -18.47
CA THR A 507 1.96 -11.50 -17.58
C THR A 507 1.69 -11.25 -16.12
N GLY A 508 1.33 -10.05 -15.67
CA GLY A 508 1.00 -9.84 -14.26
C GLY A 508 -0.47 -9.76 -13.93
N SER A 509 -1.35 -9.82 -14.94
CA SER A 509 -2.72 -10.32 -14.76
C SER A 509 -2.81 -11.83 -15.00
N ALA A 510 -1.69 -12.51 -15.28
CA ALA A 510 -1.66 -13.97 -15.39
C ALA A 510 -2.09 -14.60 -14.07
N LEU A 511 -2.90 -15.64 -14.17
CA LEU A 511 -3.51 -16.28 -13.02
C LEU A 511 -2.54 -17.31 -12.44
N LYS A 512 -2.24 -17.22 -11.14
CA LYS A 512 -1.38 -18.17 -10.44
C LYS A 512 -2.07 -19.53 -10.41
N LEU A 513 -1.35 -20.59 -10.76
CA LEU A 513 -1.85 -21.94 -10.57
C LEU A 513 -1.55 -22.40 -9.14
N ASP A 514 -2.44 -23.24 -8.62
CA ASP A 514 -2.35 -23.85 -7.30
C ASP A 514 -1.36 -25.03 -7.32
N PRO A 515 -0.30 -25.01 -6.48
CA PRO A 515 0.67 -26.11 -6.37
C PRO A 515 0.22 -27.26 -5.44
N ALA A 516 -1.02 -27.30 -4.94
CA ALA A 516 -1.48 -28.31 -3.98
C ALA A 516 -1.23 -29.78 -4.40
N THR A 517 -1.06 -30.04 -5.71
CA THR A 517 -0.73 -31.36 -6.27
C THR A 517 0.64 -31.41 -6.96
N TYR A 518 1.60 -30.61 -6.51
CA TYR A 518 2.95 -30.51 -7.09
C TYR A 518 3.57 -31.89 -7.41
N PRO A 519 4.21 -32.09 -8.59
CA PRO A 519 4.61 -31.08 -9.59
C PRO A 519 3.50 -30.66 -10.56
N VAL A 520 2.25 -31.09 -10.34
CA VAL A 520 1.11 -30.65 -11.15
C VAL A 520 0.51 -29.41 -10.51
N TRP A 521 0.58 -28.30 -11.25
CA TRP A 521 -0.03 -27.03 -10.91
C TRP A 521 -1.42 -26.97 -11.54
N LYS A 522 -2.43 -26.55 -10.78
CA LYS A 522 -3.83 -26.57 -11.26
C LYS A 522 -4.53 -25.24 -11.11
N LEU A 523 -5.41 -24.93 -12.05
CA LEU A 523 -6.31 -23.79 -11.93
C LEU A 523 -7.56 -24.05 -12.74
N ASP A 524 -8.71 -23.82 -12.11
CA ASP A 524 -9.99 -23.76 -12.81
C ASP A 524 -10.30 -22.31 -13.15
N VAL A 525 -10.54 -22.04 -14.43
CA VAL A 525 -10.92 -20.72 -14.91
C VAL A 525 -12.26 -20.81 -15.61
N ASN A 526 -13.17 -19.95 -15.21
CA ASN A 526 -14.46 -19.82 -15.86
C ASN A 526 -14.31 -19.11 -17.21
N LEU A 527 -14.86 -19.73 -18.25
CA LEU A 527 -14.88 -19.20 -19.61
C LEU A 527 -16.24 -19.54 -20.25
N PRO A 528 -16.80 -18.66 -21.10
CA PRO A 528 -18.09 -18.95 -21.73
C PRO A 528 -18.04 -20.23 -22.58
N ALA A 529 -19.08 -21.05 -22.50
CA ALA A 529 -19.22 -22.25 -23.33
C ALA A 529 -19.04 -21.95 -24.83
N GLY A 530 -18.33 -22.81 -25.55
CA GLY A 530 -18.00 -22.63 -26.96
C GLY A 530 -16.88 -21.62 -27.26
N THR A 531 -16.30 -20.98 -26.24
CA THR A 531 -15.18 -20.04 -26.43
C THR A 531 -13.93 -20.80 -26.84
N SER A 532 -13.40 -20.49 -28.02
CA SER A 532 -12.04 -20.86 -28.41
C SER A 532 -11.05 -19.83 -27.89
N PHE A 533 -9.99 -20.29 -27.27
CA PHE A 533 -8.98 -19.44 -26.67
C PHE A 533 -7.57 -19.96 -26.92
N GLU A 534 -6.63 -19.03 -26.87
CA GLU A 534 -5.19 -19.30 -26.86
C GLU A 534 -4.63 -19.01 -25.48
N TYR A 535 -3.64 -19.80 -25.06
CA TYR A 535 -2.99 -19.63 -23.76
C TYR A 535 -1.54 -20.12 -23.78
N LYS A 536 -0.80 -19.70 -22.76
CA LYS A 536 0.50 -20.27 -22.37
C LYS A 536 0.68 -20.25 -20.87
N TYR A 537 1.52 -21.15 -20.40
CA TYR A 537 2.08 -21.07 -19.06
C TYR A 537 3.31 -20.16 -19.02
N ILE A 538 3.42 -19.45 -17.91
CA ILE A 538 4.62 -18.68 -17.57
C ILE A 538 5.08 -19.09 -16.17
N ARG A 539 6.39 -19.01 -15.97
CA ARG A 539 7.04 -19.20 -14.68
C ARG A 539 7.51 -17.84 -14.19
N LYS A 540 7.17 -17.49 -12.97
CA LYS A 540 7.69 -16.30 -12.30
C LYS A 540 8.56 -16.71 -11.14
N ASP A 541 9.77 -16.15 -11.06
CA ASP A 541 10.62 -16.32 -9.87
C ASP A 541 10.29 -15.26 -8.79
N ALA A 542 10.96 -15.36 -7.64
CA ALA A 542 10.76 -14.45 -6.52
C ALA A 542 11.13 -12.99 -6.84
N ALA A 543 11.94 -12.75 -7.87
CA ALA A 543 12.28 -11.42 -8.38
C ALA A 543 11.25 -10.89 -9.41
N GLY A 544 10.22 -11.68 -9.71
CA GLY A 544 9.20 -11.37 -10.69
C GLY A 544 9.69 -11.49 -12.14
N ASN A 545 10.82 -12.15 -12.40
CA ASN A 545 11.26 -12.42 -13.77
C ASN A 545 10.34 -13.47 -14.41
N VAL A 546 9.92 -13.21 -15.64
CA VAL A 546 8.96 -14.07 -16.35
C VAL A 546 9.68 -14.93 -17.38
N THR A 547 9.55 -16.25 -17.26
CA THR A 547 9.96 -17.22 -18.30
C THR A 547 8.71 -17.82 -18.93
N TRP A 548 8.54 -17.67 -20.23
CA TRP A 548 7.44 -18.30 -20.98
C TRP A 548 7.77 -19.74 -21.32
N GLU A 549 6.76 -20.61 -21.39
CA GLU A 549 6.94 -21.90 -22.05
C GLU A 549 7.26 -21.73 -23.54
N SER A 550 8.06 -22.65 -24.09
CA SER A 550 8.50 -22.61 -25.48
C SER A 550 7.40 -23.04 -26.47
N GLY A 551 7.67 -22.83 -27.76
CA GLY A 551 6.79 -23.23 -28.86
C GLY A 551 5.62 -22.26 -29.11
N ALA A 552 4.71 -22.67 -29.99
CA ALA A 552 3.51 -21.90 -30.33
C ALA A 552 2.50 -21.86 -29.16
N ASN A 553 1.57 -20.90 -29.22
CA ASN A 553 0.46 -20.80 -28.28
C ASN A 553 -0.32 -22.11 -28.24
N ARG A 554 -0.77 -22.51 -27.04
CA ARG A 554 -1.71 -23.61 -26.89
C ARG A 554 -3.09 -23.10 -27.25
N THR A 555 -3.93 -23.97 -27.81
CA THR A 555 -5.31 -23.68 -28.16
C THR A 555 -6.23 -24.66 -27.48
N ALA A 556 -7.40 -24.18 -27.07
CA ALA A 556 -8.47 -25.01 -26.54
C ALA A 556 -9.82 -24.35 -26.80
N THR A 557 -10.88 -25.16 -26.74
CA THR A 557 -12.26 -24.70 -26.86
C THR A 557 -13.05 -25.21 -25.67
N VAL A 558 -13.73 -24.32 -24.97
CA VAL A 558 -14.64 -24.68 -23.89
C VAL A 558 -15.80 -25.49 -24.49
N PRO A 559 -16.13 -26.68 -23.96
CA PRO A 559 -17.26 -27.46 -24.47
C PRO A 559 -18.58 -26.71 -24.27
N THR A 560 -19.63 -27.18 -24.94
CA THR A 560 -20.98 -26.59 -24.80
C THR A 560 -21.57 -26.75 -23.40
N SER A 561 -20.98 -27.61 -22.56
CA SER A 561 -21.30 -27.79 -21.14
C SER A 561 -20.08 -28.31 -20.38
N GLY A 562 -19.85 -27.83 -19.15
CA GLY A 562 -18.74 -28.26 -18.31
C GLY A 562 -17.39 -27.65 -18.72
N LYS A 563 -16.30 -28.22 -18.23
CA LYS A 563 -14.95 -27.73 -18.49
C LYS A 563 -14.22 -28.49 -19.59
N VAL A 564 -13.33 -27.79 -20.31
CA VAL A 564 -12.22 -28.46 -21.01
C VAL A 564 -11.11 -28.75 -20.00
N THR A 565 -10.70 -30.00 -19.86
CA THR A 565 -9.56 -30.39 -19.01
C THR A 565 -8.27 -30.39 -19.84
N LEU A 566 -7.29 -29.60 -19.41
CA LEU A 566 -6.02 -29.39 -20.07
C LEU A 566 -4.91 -30.02 -19.23
N ASN A 567 -4.50 -31.24 -19.60
CA ASN A 567 -3.41 -31.96 -18.94
C ASN A 567 -2.12 -31.74 -19.73
N ASP A 568 -1.38 -30.71 -19.37
CA ASP A 568 -0.21 -30.24 -20.07
C ASP A 568 1.08 -30.66 -19.37
N THR A 569 2.16 -30.73 -20.15
CA THR A 569 3.52 -30.73 -19.64
C THR A 569 4.19 -29.44 -20.08
N TRP A 570 4.95 -28.81 -19.18
CA TRP A 570 5.71 -27.60 -19.50
C TRP A 570 6.59 -27.81 -20.74
N ARG A 571 6.53 -26.87 -21.70
CA ARG A 571 7.38 -26.88 -22.90
C ARG A 571 8.66 -26.08 -22.62
N ASN A 572 9.81 -26.76 -22.69
CA ASN A 572 11.14 -26.16 -22.47
C ASN A 572 11.68 -25.49 -23.71
#